data_AF-A0A536HC23-F1
#
_entry.id   AF-A0A536HC23-F1
#
_cell.length_a   1.000
_cell.length_b   1.000
_cell.length_c   1.000
_cell.angle_alpha   90.00
_cell.angle_beta   90.00
_cell.angle_gamma   90.00
#
_symmetry.space_group_name_H-M   'P 1'
#
loop_
_entity.id
_entity.type
_entity.pdbx_description
1 polymer ?
#
loop_
_entity_poly.entity_id
_entity_poly.type
_entity_poly.pdbx_seq_one_letter_code
_entity_poly.pdbx_strand_id
1 'polypeptide(L)'
;WAWMSAFAEFFGGIGLAVGFLTPLPSLAIAGSMLVAIALVHWPHGFFTSKGGFEFNLSILAAVAAIALAGPGAYSLDAALRINFPEPITLIVGTILLLIGVVVALGTRAPEPAAETKPQVT
;
A
#
# COMPACT_ATOMS: atom_id res chain seq x y z
N TRP A 1 16.32 -8.80 8.90
CA TRP A 1 15.00 -8.31 8.44
C TRP A 1 14.96 -6.79 8.29
N ALA A 2 15.30 -5.99 9.31
CA ALA A 2 15.24 -4.51 9.25
C ALA A 2 15.92 -3.88 8.02
N TRP A 3 17.16 -4.26 7.71
CA TRP A 3 17.88 -3.74 6.53
C TRP A 3 17.22 -4.10 5.21
N MET A 4 16.66 -5.31 5.09
CA MET A 4 15.94 -5.74 3.89
C MET A 4 14.64 -4.96 3.72
N SER A 5 13.91 -4.70 4.81
CA SER A 5 12.71 -3.84 4.79
C SER A 5 13.06 -2.42 4.39
N ALA A 6 14.09 -1.83 5.01
CA ALA A 6 14.52 -0.47 4.71
C ALA A 6 14.90 -0.28 3.24
N PHE A 7 15.65 -1.24 2.66
CA PHE A 7 15.97 -1.19 1.24
C PHE A 7 14.75 -1.39 0.34
N ALA A 8 13.84 -2.32 0.70
CA ALA A 8 12.61 -2.53 -0.07
C ALA A 8 11.70 -1.28 -0.05
N GLU A 9 11.59 -0.61 1.09
CA GLU A 9 10.80 0.62 1.26
C GLU A 9 11.45 1.81 0.53
N PHE A 10 12.77 1.97 0.62
CA PHE A 10 13.51 3.05 -0.03
C PHE A 10 13.47 2.90 -1.56
N PHE A 11 13.85 1.74 -2.09
CA PHE A 11 13.86 1.51 -3.54
C PHE A 11 12.45 1.34 -4.12
N GLY A 12 11.51 0.79 -3.35
CA GLY A 12 10.09 0.72 -3.74
C GLY A 12 9.46 2.11 -3.88
N GLY A 13 9.75 3.01 -2.94
CA GLY A 13 9.32 4.42 -3.01
C GLY A 13 9.95 5.17 -4.18
N ILE A 14 11.25 4.96 -4.44
CA ILE A 14 11.93 5.55 -5.62
C ILE A 14 11.34 4.99 -6.92
N GLY A 15 11.08 3.69 -7.00
CA GLY A 15 10.45 3.07 -8.17
C GLY A 15 9.08 3.68 -8.49
N LEU A 16 8.27 3.95 -7.47
CA LEU A 16 7.02 4.70 -7.63
C LEU A 16 7.26 6.13 -8.12
N ALA A 17 8.21 6.84 -7.49
CA ALA A 17 8.46 8.26 -7.77
C ALA A 17 8.91 8.50 -9.21
N VAL A 18 9.71 7.60 -9.78
CA VAL A 18 10.20 7.72 -11.16
C VAL A 18 9.26 7.03 -12.18
N GLY A 19 8.18 6.40 -11.72
CA GLY A 19 7.20 5.74 -12.59
C GLY A 19 7.80 4.55 -13.35
N PHE A 20 8.59 3.73 -12.66
CA PHE A 20 9.13 2.48 -13.19
C PHE A 20 8.29 1.31 -12.67
N LEU A 21 7.69 0.55 -13.60
CA LEU A 21 6.66 -0.46 -13.34
C LEU A 21 5.45 0.12 -12.59
N THR A 22 4.97 1.31 -12.96
CA THR A 22 3.85 2.08 -12.36
C THR A 22 2.69 1.27 -11.73
N PRO A 23 2.17 0.18 -12.34
CA PRO A 23 1.16 -0.66 -11.69
C PRO A 23 1.65 -1.39 -10.42
N LEU A 24 2.90 -1.87 -10.37
CA LEU A 24 3.44 -2.65 -9.24
C LEU A 24 3.49 -1.86 -7.92
N PRO A 25 4.14 -0.68 -7.86
CA PRO A 25 4.24 0.06 -6.62
C PRO A 25 2.91 0.71 -6.23
N SER A 26 2.03 1.05 -7.20
CA SER A 26 0.67 1.50 -6.91
C SER A 26 -0.15 0.43 -6.19
N LEU A 27 -0.06 -0.83 -6.63
CA LEU A 27 -0.70 -1.97 -5.97
C LEU A 27 -0.08 -2.26 -4.61
N ALA A 28 1.25 -2.21 -4.48
CA ALA A 28 1.92 -2.41 -3.20
C ALA A 28 1.43 -1.42 -2.14
N ILE A 29 1.28 -0.14 -2.51
CA ILE A 29 0.76 0.90 -1.61
C ILE A 29 -0.73 0.70 -1.34
N ALA A 30 -1.54 0.36 -2.36
CA ALA A 30 -2.96 0.07 -2.13
C ALA A 30 -3.15 -1.07 -1.12
N GLY A 31 -2.31 -2.10 -1.20
CA GLY A 31 -2.37 -3.26 -0.31
C GLY A 31 -1.97 -2.91 1.11
N SER A 32 -0.89 -2.13 1.28
CA SER A 32 -0.46 -1.68 2.60
C SER A 32 -1.51 -0.79 3.25
N MET A 33 -2.16 0.11 2.50
CA MET A 33 -3.25 0.95 3.01
C MET A 33 -4.47 0.11 3.42
N LEU A 34 -4.90 -0.86 2.62
CA LEU A 34 -6.01 -1.75 2.99
C LEU A 34 -5.72 -2.54 4.28
N VAL A 35 -4.50 -3.03 4.42
CA VAL A 35 -4.04 -3.72 5.62
C VAL A 35 -4.02 -2.81 6.84
N ALA A 36 -3.46 -1.60 6.70
CA ALA A 36 -3.39 -0.61 7.77
C ALA A 36 -4.79 -0.17 8.23
N ILE A 37 -5.70 0.05 7.28
CA ILE A 37 -7.11 0.35 7.54
C ILE A 37 -7.72 -0.77 8.37
N ALA A 38 -7.64 -2.02 7.90
CA ALA A 38 -8.32 -3.15 8.52
C ALA A 38 -7.80 -3.48 9.93
N LEU A 39 -6.50 -3.31 10.19
CA LEU A 39 -5.91 -3.68 11.50
C LEU A 39 -5.88 -2.57 12.51
N VAL A 40 -5.39 -1.41 12.09
CA VAL A 40 -4.93 -0.38 13.04
C VAL A 40 -6.00 0.69 13.16
N HIS A 41 -6.55 1.13 12.03
CA HIS A 41 -7.38 2.33 12.01
C HIS A 41 -8.89 2.05 12.03
N TRP A 42 -9.33 0.82 11.70
CA TRP A 42 -10.75 0.43 11.74
C TRP A 42 -11.42 0.70 13.09
N PRO A 43 -10.81 0.38 14.26
CA PRO A 43 -11.44 0.61 15.56
C PRO A 43 -11.52 2.10 15.94
N HIS A 44 -10.70 2.95 15.34
CA HIS A 44 -10.56 4.37 15.68
C HIS A 44 -11.55 5.29 14.93
N GLY A 45 -12.39 4.71 14.07
CA GLY A 45 -13.38 5.43 13.28
C GLY A 45 -12.79 6.16 12.07
N PHE A 46 -13.52 7.13 11.53
CA PHE A 46 -13.16 7.78 10.27
C PHE A 46 -12.03 8.82 10.41
N PHE A 47 -12.21 9.80 11.31
CA PHE A 47 -11.36 11.00 11.35
C PHE A 47 -9.92 10.72 11.76
N THR A 48 -8.97 11.23 10.97
CA THR A 48 -7.53 11.08 11.27
C THR A 48 -7.14 11.71 12.62
N SER A 49 -7.86 12.75 13.06
CA SER A 49 -7.62 13.42 14.35
C SER A 49 -7.80 12.50 15.57
N LYS A 50 -8.49 11.36 15.40
CA LYS A 50 -8.69 10.34 16.43
C LYS A 50 -7.88 9.06 16.17
N GLY A 51 -6.94 9.11 15.23
CA GLY A 51 -6.24 7.93 14.73
C GLY A 51 -7.08 7.09 13.74
N GLY A 52 -8.12 7.67 13.14
CA GLY A 52 -8.98 7.01 12.17
C GLY A 52 -8.34 6.80 10.79
N PHE A 53 -9.09 6.20 9.87
CA PHE A 53 -8.56 5.70 8.60
C PHE A 53 -8.64 6.67 7.40
N GLU A 54 -9.14 7.90 7.60
CA GLU A 54 -9.31 8.94 6.56
C GLU A 54 -8.05 9.17 5.70
N PHE A 55 -6.87 9.29 6.33
CA PHE A 55 -5.62 9.52 5.60
C PHE A 55 -5.25 8.31 4.73
N ASN A 56 -5.38 7.10 5.27
CA ASN A 56 -5.14 5.87 4.53
C ASN A 56 -6.09 5.71 3.33
N LEU A 57 -7.36 6.09 3.50
CA LEU A 57 -8.35 6.09 2.42
C LEU A 57 -7.99 7.11 1.32
N SER A 58 -7.48 8.28 1.70
CA SER A 58 -7.07 9.32 0.76
C SER A 58 -5.89 8.86 -0.08
N ILE A 59 -4.89 8.21 0.55
CA ILE A 59 -3.76 7.60 -0.17
C ILE A 59 -4.27 6.49 -1.10
N LEU A 60 -5.16 5.63 -0.62
CA LEU A 60 -5.75 4.55 -1.42
C LEU A 60 -6.46 5.09 -2.67
N ALA A 61 -7.23 6.17 -2.53
CA ALA A 61 -7.90 6.83 -3.65
C ALA A 61 -6.90 7.43 -4.65
N ALA A 62 -5.83 8.07 -4.15
CA ALA A 62 -4.78 8.64 -5.01
C ALA A 62 -4.05 7.56 -5.82
N VAL A 63 -3.65 6.45 -5.20
CA VAL A 63 -2.97 5.35 -5.91
C VAL A 63 -3.91 4.59 -6.83
N ALA A 64 -5.21 4.50 -6.51
CA ALA A 64 -6.21 3.95 -7.42
C ALA A 64 -6.37 4.83 -8.66
N ALA A 65 -6.38 6.16 -8.49
CA ALA A 65 -6.43 7.09 -9.62
C ALA A 65 -5.18 6.97 -10.50
N ILE A 66 -3.99 6.83 -9.92
CA ILE A 66 -2.73 6.60 -10.66
C ILE A 66 -2.76 5.26 -11.40
N ALA A 67 -3.23 4.19 -10.75
CA ALA A 67 -3.35 2.87 -11.36
C ALA A 67 -4.32 2.89 -12.55
N LEU A 68 -5.45 3.60 -12.45
CA LEU A 68 -6.44 3.73 -13.52
C LEU A 68 -6.02 4.69 -14.64
N ALA A 69 -5.25 5.73 -14.31
CA ALA A 69 -4.74 6.70 -15.29
C ALA A 69 -3.58 6.14 -16.13
N GLY A 70 -2.92 5.08 -15.66
CA GLY A 70 -1.80 4.45 -16.34
C GLY A 70 -0.48 5.24 -16.21
N PRO A 71 0.62 4.73 -16.79
CA PRO A 71 1.91 5.40 -16.79
C PRO A 71 1.83 6.74 -17.54
N GLY A 72 2.07 7.84 -16.83
CA GLY A 72 2.05 9.19 -17.39
C GLY A 72 3.17 9.44 -18.41
N ALA A 73 3.05 10.53 -19.19
CA ALA A 73 3.99 10.87 -20.26
C ALA A 73 5.45 11.09 -19.79
N TYR A 74 5.65 11.37 -18.49
CA TYR A 74 6.96 11.58 -17.86
C TYR A 74 7.47 10.36 -17.07
N SER A 75 6.77 9.23 -17.10
CA SER A 75 7.17 8.00 -16.41
C SER A 75 8.37 7.34 -17.08
N LEU A 76 9.24 6.69 -16.30
CA LEU A 76 10.30 5.83 -16.85
C LEU A 76 9.72 4.71 -17.73
N ASP A 77 8.52 4.21 -17.43
CA ASP A 77 7.80 3.26 -18.28
C ASP A 77 7.51 3.81 -19.69
N ALA A 78 7.14 5.09 -19.78
CA ALA A 78 6.92 5.77 -21.06
C ALA A 78 8.25 6.04 -21.79
N ALA A 79 9.30 6.42 -21.06
CA ALA A 79 10.64 6.63 -21.60
C ALA A 79 11.28 5.32 -22.13
N LEU A 80 11.06 4.20 -21.45
CA LEU A 80 11.56 2.87 -21.81
C LEU A 80 10.62 2.08 -22.74
N ARG A 81 9.47 2.67 -23.14
CA ARG A 81 8.42 2.02 -23.95
C ARG A 81 7.97 0.67 -23.39
N ILE A 82 7.88 0.57 -22.06
CA ILE A 82 7.33 -0.60 -21.38
C ILE A 82 5.81 -0.51 -21.53
N ASN A 83 5.28 -1.22 -22.52
CA ASN A 83 3.85 -1.27 -22.79
C ASN A 83 3.24 -2.46 -22.04
N PHE A 84 2.49 -2.18 -20.99
CA PHE A 84 1.68 -3.20 -20.32
C PHE A 84 0.33 -3.34 -21.05
N PRO A 85 -0.22 -4.56 -21.17
CA PRO A 85 -1.59 -4.75 -21.66
C PRO A 85 -2.57 -4.16 -20.63
N GLU A 86 -3.01 -2.93 -20.87
CA GLU A 86 -3.73 -2.03 -19.96
C GLU A 86 -4.91 -2.66 -19.17
N PRO A 87 -5.76 -3.56 -19.72
CA PRO A 87 -6.80 -4.20 -18.90
C PRO A 87 -6.25 -5.36 -18.06
N ILE A 88 -5.34 -6.15 -18.61
CA ILE A 88 -4.91 -7.43 -18.03
C ILE A 88 -4.03 -7.18 -16.80
N THR A 89 -3.12 -6.20 -16.88
CA THR A 89 -2.22 -5.88 -15.76
C THR A 89 -2.99 -5.37 -14.55
N LEU A 90 -4.05 -4.58 -14.77
CA LEU A 90 -4.92 -4.12 -13.69
C LEU A 90 -5.71 -5.29 -13.08
N ILE A 91 -6.33 -6.14 -13.89
CA ILE A 91 -7.10 -7.29 -13.39
C ILE A 91 -6.20 -8.25 -12.59
N VAL A 92 -5.08 -8.67 -13.17
CA VAL A 92 -4.13 -9.58 -12.51
C VAL A 92 -3.55 -8.92 -11.26
N GLY A 93 -3.18 -7.66 -11.35
CA GLY A 93 -2.65 -6.88 -10.24
C GLY A 93 -3.63 -6.76 -9.07
N THR A 94 -4.90 -6.45 -9.34
CA THR A 94 -5.95 -6.39 -8.32
C THR A 94 -6.25 -7.76 -7.72
N ILE A 95 -6.27 -8.84 -8.52
CA ILE A 95 -6.45 -10.20 -7.98
C ILE A 95 -5.30 -10.56 -7.04
N LEU A 96 -4.05 -10.33 -7.45
CA LEU A 96 -2.87 -10.58 -6.62
C LEU A 96 -2.87 -9.72 -5.36
N LEU A 97 -3.29 -8.47 -5.45
CA LEU A 97 -3.49 -7.58 -4.32
C LEU A 97 -4.47 -8.17 -3.30
N LEU A 98 -5.66 -8.57 -3.75
CA LEU A 98 -6.68 -9.12 -2.87
C LEU A 98 -6.19 -10.40 -2.18
N ILE A 99 -5.54 -11.30 -2.95
CA ILE A 99 -4.92 -12.51 -2.38
C ILE A 99 -3.87 -12.12 -1.34
N GLY A 100 -2.97 -11.18 -1.66
CA GLY A 100 -1.94 -10.70 -0.75
C GLY A 100 -2.52 -10.10 0.53
N VAL A 101 -3.58 -9.30 0.44
CA VAL A 101 -4.28 -8.72 1.61
C VAL A 101 -4.92 -9.81 2.46
N VAL A 102 -5.59 -10.79 1.84
CA VAL A 102 -6.23 -11.91 2.55
C VAL A 102 -5.20 -12.79 3.25
N VAL A 103 -4.12 -13.17 2.56
CA VAL A 103 -3.01 -13.92 3.15
C VAL A 103 -2.40 -13.13 4.29
N ALA A 104 -2.12 -11.84 4.06
CA ALA A 104 -1.52 -10.99 5.06
C ALA A 104 -2.42 -10.89 6.30
N LEU A 105 -3.75 -10.80 6.15
CA LEU A 105 -4.72 -10.81 7.27
C LEU A 105 -4.76 -12.15 7.99
N GLY A 106 -4.68 -13.26 7.26
CA GLY A 106 -4.74 -14.62 7.81
C GLY A 106 -3.46 -15.09 8.51
N THR A 107 -2.29 -14.57 8.15
CA THR A 107 -1.00 -14.97 8.73
C THR A 107 -0.58 -14.15 9.95
N ARG A 108 -1.40 -13.19 10.41
CA ARG A 108 -1.02 -12.33 11.55
C ARG A 108 -1.20 -13.10 12.85
N ALA A 109 -0.11 -13.23 13.61
CA ALA A 109 -0.22 -13.54 15.02
C ALA A 109 -0.87 -12.33 15.72
N PRO A 110 -1.88 -12.53 16.60
CA PRO A 110 -2.39 -11.46 17.43
C PRO A 110 -1.24 -10.83 18.22
N GLU A 111 -1.02 -9.54 18.06
CA GLU A 111 -0.08 -8.81 18.89
C GLU A 111 -0.60 -8.88 20.34
N PRO A 112 0.17 -9.40 21.31
CA PRO A 112 -0.23 -9.40 22.70
C PRO A 112 -0.56 -7.96 23.10
N ALA A 113 -1.80 -7.74 23.56
CA ALA A 113 -2.27 -6.43 23.99
C ALA A 113 -1.22 -5.79 24.89
N ALA A 114 -0.73 -4.62 24.49
CA ALA A 114 0.32 -3.90 25.19
C ALA A 114 -0.03 -3.82 26.68
N GLU A 115 0.75 -4.54 27.50
CA GLU A 115 0.63 -4.54 28.95
C GLU A 115 0.74 -3.09 29.43
N THR A 116 -0.36 -2.56 29.97
CA THR A 116 -0.41 -1.21 30.54
C THR A 116 0.50 -1.20 31.76
N LYS A 117 1.79 -0.89 31.56
CA LYS A 117 2.73 -0.72 32.67
C LYS A 117 2.14 0.33 33.62
N PRO A 118 1.93 0.01 34.91
CA PRO A 118 1.42 0.95 35.89
C PRO A 118 2.29 2.20 35.87
N GLN A 119 1.69 3.36 35.56
CA GLN A 119 2.33 4.66 35.74
C GLN A 119 2.56 4.81 37.24
N VAL A 120 3.82 4.65 37.67
CA VAL A 120 4.21 4.85 39.06
C VAL A 120 4.21 6.36 39.31
N THR A 121 3.22 6.82 40.08
CA THR A 121 3.11 8.18 40.65
C THR A 121 4.22 8.46 41.65
#